data_AF-A0A7C6ZZS0-F1
#
_entry.id   AF-A0A7C6ZZS0-F1
#
_cell.length_a   1.000
_cell.length_b   1.000
_cell.length_c   1.000
_cell.angle_alpha   90.00
_cell.angle_beta   90.00
_cell.angle_gamma   90.00
#
_symmetry.space_group_name_H-M   'P 1'
#
loop_
_entity.id
_entity.type
_entity.pdbx_description
1 polymer ?
#
loop_
_entity_poly.entity_id
_entity_poly.type
_entity_poly.pdbx_seq_one_letter_code
_entity_poly.pdbx_strand_id
1 'polypeptide(L)'
;GLAQLNCEPVFVFPQTDERCNIPLGVTADALEPVIKANPDARAILITRPGYYGTAVKLDGISRVAEKYDFPLLVDEAHGAHFRFHEKLPRTAMESGADLCVQSLHKTLPALTQTALLHGKAGGRIPRDRIEKTVSMVQTTSPSYILMASMDIARDMMEKQGRELYERLSQIIDDFDRKLCGETAVRRYKCVREGFENDFSRIVLNFEDTGLTGFKAEEILRERFGIVAEMADFFNVVLIATPFHTPEDFDKLLSALKTLSLEYRGTPGHKPSLPAWPEYMPERVMPIREALFADKRLVPVSEAAGRTSGAYLIPYPPGIPIVCPGEKISADTARYISLLEKQGCQVHGISNGYVEVI
;
A
#
# COMPACT_ATOMS: atom_id res chain seq x y z
N GLY A 1 3.38 13.04 10.99
CA GLY A 1 4.48 12.20 11.51
C GLY A 1 5.81 12.93 11.42
N LEU A 2 6.54 12.77 10.31
CA LEU A 2 7.92 13.27 10.15
C LEU A 2 8.11 14.75 10.56
N ALA A 3 7.29 15.65 10.01
CA ALA A 3 7.36 17.08 10.33
C ALA A 3 7.05 17.40 11.80
N GLN A 4 6.14 16.67 12.44
CA GLN A 4 5.79 16.88 13.85
C GLN A 4 6.95 16.50 14.77
N LEU A 5 7.65 15.42 14.45
CA LEU A 5 8.81 14.91 15.19
C LEU A 5 10.13 15.55 14.75
N ASN A 6 10.10 16.44 13.75
CA ASN A 6 11.29 17.02 13.12
C ASN A 6 12.27 15.94 12.64
N CYS A 7 11.73 14.88 12.04
CA CYS A 7 12.52 13.79 11.46
C CYS A 7 12.72 14.01 9.97
N GLU A 8 13.93 13.71 9.51
CA GLU A 8 14.31 13.76 8.11
C GLU A 8 14.38 12.33 7.54
N PRO A 9 13.59 11.99 6.52
CA PRO A 9 13.61 10.65 5.95
C PRO A 9 14.82 10.47 5.02
N VAL A 10 15.32 9.25 4.91
CA VAL A 10 16.15 8.80 3.80
C VAL A 10 15.38 7.70 3.10
N PHE A 11 15.06 7.92 1.82
CA PHE A 11 14.21 7.01 1.08
C PHE A 11 15.04 5.91 0.40
N VAL A 12 14.42 4.75 0.22
CA VAL A 12 14.94 3.65 -0.60
C VAL A 12 13.86 3.31 -1.62
N PHE A 13 14.22 3.26 -2.90
CA PHE A 13 13.25 2.93 -3.94
C PHE A 13 12.78 1.48 -3.81
N PRO A 14 11.46 1.23 -3.91
CA PRO A 14 10.96 -0.13 -4.02
C PRO A 14 11.36 -0.70 -5.37
N GLN A 15 11.43 -2.03 -5.44
CA GLN A 15 11.43 -2.71 -6.72
C GLN A 15 10.05 -2.59 -7.38
N THR A 16 10.02 -2.59 -8.70
CA THR A 16 8.78 -2.57 -9.50
C THR A 16 8.66 -3.88 -10.28
N ASP A 17 7.44 -4.39 -10.42
CA ASP A 17 7.13 -5.40 -11.43
C ASP A 17 6.93 -4.68 -12.77
N GLU A 18 7.89 -4.82 -13.68
CA GLU A 18 7.89 -4.14 -14.97
C GLU A 18 6.72 -4.54 -15.87
N ARG A 19 6.17 -5.74 -15.71
CA ARG A 19 5.08 -6.23 -16.56
C ARG A 19 3.77 -5.53 -16.23
N CYS A 20 3.49 -5.33 -14.94
CA CYS A 20 2.24 -4.73 -14.47
C CYS A 20 2.41 -3.30 -13.95
N ASN A 21 3.64 -2.78 -13.95
CA ASN A 21 4.03 -1.49 -13.35
C ASN A 21 3.58 -1.36 -11.89
N ILE A 22 3.65 -2.47 -11.13
CA ILE A 22 3.21 -2.54 -9.75
C ILE A 22 4.41 -2.34 -8.82
N PRO A 23 4.38 -1.36 -7.91
CA PRO A 23 5.40 -1.24 -6.88
C PRO A 23 5.33 -2.46 -5.95
N LEU A 24 6.46 -3.12 -5.77
CA LEU A 24 6.60 -4.28 -4.91
C LEU A 24 7.00 -3.83 -3.50
N GLY A 25 8.30 -3.77 -3.24
CA GLY A 25 8.86 -3.39 -1.94
C GLY A 25 10.37 -3.26 -2.00
N VAL A 26 10.94 -2.77 -0.91
CA VAL A 26 12.40 -2.60 -0.76
C VAL A 26 13.03 -3.94 -0.40
N THR A 27 14.17 -4.27 -1.01
CA THR A 27 14.94 -5.48 -0.68
C THR A 27 16.11 -5.16 0.24
N ALA A 28 16.66 -6.19 0.89
CA ALA A 28 17.86 -6.07 1.72
C ALA A 28 19.05 -5.47 0.94
N ASP A 29 19.24 -5.89 -0.32
CA ASP A 29 20.33 -5.42 -1.18
C ASP A 29 20.21 -3.94 -1.53
N ALA A 30 18.98 -3.43 -1.70
CA ALA A 30 18.73 -2.01 -1.92
C ALA A 30 18.89 -1.20 -0.63
N LEU A 31 18.57 -1.78 0.52
CA LEU A 31 18.59 -1.13 1.82
C LEU A 31 20.01 -1.00 2.40
N GLU A 32 20.85 -2.02 2.29
CA GLU A 32 22.17 -2.05 2.95
C GLU A 32 23.10 -0.89 2.53
N PRO A 33 23.23 -0.52 1.23
CA PRO A 33 24.03 0.63 0.83
C PRO A 33 23.54 1.95 1.42
N VAL A 34 22.23 2.12 1.54
CA VAL A 34 21.62 3.34 2.11
C VAL A 34 21.93 3.44 3.60
N ILE A 35 21.83 2.33 4.34
CA ILE A 35 22.20 2.30 5.77
C ILE A 35 23.68 2.66 5.94
N LYS A 36 24.59 2.09 5.14
CA LYS A 36 26.03 2.41 5.21
C LYS A 36 26.31 3.90 4.96
N ALA A 37 25.58 4.52 4.05
CA ALA A 37 25.73 5.93 3.71
C ALA A 37 25.14 6.88 4.77
N ASN A 38 24.27 6.38 5.66
CA ASN A 38 23.54 7.19 6.65
C ASN A 38 23.64 6.55 8.05
N PRO A 39 24.85 6.45 8.64
CA PRO A 39 25.06 5.78 9.92
C PRO A 39 24.41 6.49 11.12
N ASP A 40 23.99 7.74 10.95
CA ASP A 40 23.30 8.57 11.95
C ASP A 40 21.78 8.36 11.99
N ALA A 41 21.22 7.66 11.00
CA ALA A 41 19.81 7.33 10.96
C ALA A 41 19.40 6.48 12.19
N ARG A 42 18.13 6.61 12.62
CA ARG A 42 17.67 6.11 13.93
C ARG A 42 16.80 4.86 13.89
N ALA A 43 16.22 4.56 12.74
CA ALA A 43 15.35 3.41 12.55
C ALA A 43 15.16 3.15 11.05
N ILE A 44 14.77 1.92 10.74
CA ILE A 44 14.25 1.54 9.43
C ILE A 44 12.73 1.48 9.55
N LEU A 45 12.00 2.10 8.63
CA LEU A 45 10.54 2.00 8.54
C LEU A 45 10.16 1.39 7.19
N ILE A 46 9.42 0.29 7.20
CA ILE A 46 8.96 -0.41 6.00
C ILE A 46 7.45 -0.60 6.04
N THR A 47 6.77 -0.25 4.95
CA THR A 47 5.37 -0.62 4.74
C THR A 47 5.30 -1.98 4.05
N ARG A 48 4.62 -2.95 4.68
CA ARG A 48 4.47 -4.32 4.17
C ARG A 48 3.19 -4.95 4.74
N PRO A 49 2.25 -5.45 3.93
CA PRO A 49 2.30 -5.58 2.47
C PRO A 49 2.02 -4.26 1.75
N GLY A 50 2.32 -4.22 0.46
CA GLY A 50 1.80 -3.17 -0.44
C GLY A 50 0.29 -3.30 -0.67
N TYR A 51 -0.31 -2.28 -1.30
CA TYR A 51 -1.75 -2.28 -1.62
C TYR A 51 -2.18 -3.46 -2.51
N TYR A 52 -1.29 -3.92 -3.39
CA TYR A 52 -1.51 -5.06 -4.28
C TYR A 52 -1.39 -6.43 -3.58
N GLY A 53 -1.16 -6.45 -2.26
CA GLY A 53 -1.05 -7.69 -1.48
C GLY A 53 0.29 -8.39 -1.61
N THR A 54 1.26 -7.80 -2.31
CA THR A 54 2.63 -8.31 -2.33
C THR A 54 3.37 -7.89 -1.06
N ALA A 55 4.07 -8.83 -0.44
CA ALA A 55 4.84 -8.64 0.77
C ALA A 55 6.29 -9.06 0.54
N VAL A 56 7.25 -8.15 0.73
CA VAL A 56 8.67 -8.53 0.66
C VAL A 56 9.05 -9.42 1.85
N LYS A 57 9.87 -10.45 1.65
CA LYS A 57 10.38 -11.28 2.75
C LYS A 57 11.31 -10.46 3.64
N LEU A 58 10.96 -10.38 4.92
CA LEU A 58 11.69 -9.54 5.87
C LEU A 58 12.96 -10.19 6.43
N ASP A 59 13.18 -11.50 6.28
CA ASP A 59 14.33 -12.19 6.88
C ASP A 59 15.69 -11.60 6.43
N GLY A 60 15.80 -11.16 5.18
CA GLY A 60 17.01 -10.49 4.69
C GLY A 60 17.19 -9.09 5.29
N ILE A 61 16.09 -8.35 5.38
CA ILE A 61 16.05 -6.99 5.93
C ILE A 61 16.35 -7.01 7.42
N SER A 62 15.77 -7.94 8.19
CA SER A 62 16.00 -8.04 9.63
C SER A 62 17.45 -8.39 9.93
N ARG A 63 18.09 -9.27 9.14
CA ARG A 63 19.54 -9.53 9.23
C ARG A 63 20.39 -8.28 8.97
N VAL A 64 20.03 -7.46 7.98
CA VAL A 64 20.72 -6.19 7.71
C VAL A 64 20.51 -5.22 8.87
N ALA A 65 19.28 -5.06 9.35
CA ALA A 65 18.95 -4.21 10.50
C ALA A 65 19.72 -4.64 11.76
N GLU A 66 19.80 -5.93 12.04
CA GLU A 66 20.57 -6.51 13.14
C GLU A 66 22.08 -6.23 13.00
N LYS A 67 22.64 -6.45 11.81
CA LYS A 67 24.05 -6.24 11.50
C LYS A 67 24.51 -4.80 11.77
N TYR A 68 23.66 -3.81 11.50
CA TYR A 68 23.98 -2.39 11.67
C TYR A 68 23.39 -1.76 12.94
N ASP A 69 22.73 -2.57 13.79
CA ASP A 69 22.05 -2.13 15.02
C ASP A 69 20.96 -1.07 14.80
N PHE A 70 20.17 -1.23 13.73
CA PHE A 70 19.01 -0.39 13.45
C PHE A 70 17.72 -1.06 13.95
N PRO A 71 16.86 -0.35 14.70
CA PRO A 71 15.51 -0.82 14.96
C PRO A 71 14.70 -0.97 13.66
N LEU A 72 14.08 -2.12 13.46
CA LEU A 72 13.20 -2.38 12.32
C LEU A 72 11.74 -2.17 12.71
N LEU A 73 11.13 -1.12 12.17
CA LEU A 73 9.73 -0.76 12.34
C LEU A 73 8.96 -1.14 11.08
N VAL A 74 7.85 -1.86 11.23
CA VAL A 74 7.03 -2.29 10.09
C VAL A 74 5.61 -1.74 10.22
N ASP A 75 5.16 -1.04 9.18
CA ASP A 75 3.75 -0.74 8.97
C ASP A 75 3.11 -1.92 8.22
N GLU A 76 2.47 -2.80 9.00
CA GLU A 76 1.71 -3.96 8.55
C GLU A 76 0.20 -3.70 8.64
N ALA A 77 -0.23 -2.47 8.31
CA ALA A 77 -1.63 -2.07 8.37
C ALA A 77 -2.58 -3.04 7.64
N HIS A 78 -2.14 -3.66 6.55
CA HIS A 78 -2.91 -4.62 5.76
C HIS A 78 -2.49 -6.08 5.97
N GLY A 79 -1.79 -6.43 7.05
CA GLY A 79 -1.33 -7.80 7.31
C GLY A 79 -1.81 -8.39 8.64
N ALA A 80 -2.86 -7.82 9.27
CA ALA A 80 -3.35 -8.31 10.56
C ALA A 80 -3.84 -9.76 10.52
N HIS A 81 -4.24 -10.25 9.34
CA HIS A 81 -4.70 -11.61 9.11
C HIS A 81 -3.60 -12.65 8.85
N PHE A 82 -2.37 -12.22 8.62
CA PHE A 82 -1.26 -13.07 8.17
C PHE A 82 -0.99 -14.28 9.07
N ARG A 83 -1.16 -14.12 10.38
CA ARG A 83 -0.93 -15.18 11.36
C ARG A 83 -1.90 -16.37 11.23
N PHE A 84 -3.04 -16.19 10.57
CA PHE A 84 -4.12 -17.18 10.60
C PHE A 84 -4.08 -18.18 9.45
N HIS A 85 -3.13 -18.08 8.51
CA HIS A 85 -3.03 -19.08 7.44
C HIS A 85 -1.62 -19.20 6.84
N GLU A 86 -1.16 -20.43 6.60
CA GLU A 86 0.20 -20.72 6.10
C GLU A 86 0.47 -20.21 4.67
N LYS A 87 -0.57 -20.12 3.83
CA LYS A 87 -0.48 -19.50 2.49
C LYS A 87 -0.38 -17.97 2.53
N LEU A 88 -0.60 -17.32 3.68
CA LEU A 88 -0.39 -15.88 3.83
C LEU A 88 1.09 -15.60 4.11
N PRO A 89 1.56 -14.37 3.83
CA PRO A 89 2.91 -13.97 4.20
C PRO A 89 3.16 -14.13 5.71
N ARG A 90 4.40 -14.42 6.12
CA ARG A 90 4.76 -14.41 7.55
C ARG A 90 4.54 -13.01 8.15
N THR A 91 4.17 -12.90 9.43
CA THR A 91 4.00 -11.58 10.06
C THR A 91 5.35 -10.87 10.25
N ALA A 92 5.32 -9.54 10.34
CA ALA A 92 6.52 -8.75 10.62
C ALA A 92 7.20 -9.14 11.94
N MET A 93 6.42 -9.38 12.99
CA MET A 93 6.94 -9.77 14.31
C MET A 93 7.66 -11.13 14.26
N GLU A 94 7.13 -12.10 13.54
CA GLU A 94 7.80 -13.40 13.33
C GLU A 94 9.07 -13.30 12.48
N SER A 95 9.15 -12.25 11.66
CA SER A 95 10.26 -12.03 10.72
C SER A 95 11.36 -11.12 11.30
N GLY A 96 11.28 -10.79 12.59
CA GLY A 96 12.33 -10.07 13.30
C GLY A 96 12.14 -8.55 13.40
N ALA A 97 10.95 -8.03 13.10
CA ALA A 97 10.63 -6.62 13.40
C ALA A 97 10.70 -6.34 14.91
N ASP A 98 11.19 -5.16 15.28
CA ASP A 98 11.19 -4.69 16.67
C ASP A 98 9.82 -4.17 17.07
N LEU A 99 9.17 -3.41 16.17
CA LEU A 99 7.79 -2.94 16.29
C LEU A 99 7.02 -3.17 15.00
N CYS A 100 5.73 -3.46 15.14
CA CYS A 100 4.81 -3.63 14.01
C CYS A 100 3.46 -2.99 14.32
N VAL A 101 2.92 -2.19 13.39
CA VAL A 101 1.54 -1.68 13.48
C VAL A 101 0.65 -2.49 12.55
N GLN A 102 -0.52 -2.91 13.03
CA GLN A 102 -1.54 -3.61 12.25
C GLN A 102 -2.89 -2.89 12.40
N SER A 103 -3.59 -2.64 11.29
CA SER A 103 -4.93 -2.05 11.33
C SER A 103 -5.95 -3.18 11.34
N LEU A 104 -6.61 -3.40 12.48
CA LEU A 104 -7.57 -4.49 12.64
C LEU A 104 -8.74 -4.31 11.68
N HIS A 105 -9.32 -3.11 11.61
CA HIS A 105 -10.48 -2.83 10.75
C HIS A 105 -10.27 -3.03 9.25
N LYS A 106 -9.03 -3.14 8.79
CA LYS A 106 -8.73 -3.35 7.36
C LYS A 106 -8.86 -4.81 6.94
N THR A 107 -8.52 -5.73 7.84
CA THR A 107 -8.35 -7.16 7.48
C THR A 107 -8.91 -8.14 8.51
N LEU A 108 -9.31 -7.67 9.70
CA LEU A 108 -10.01 -8.41 10.75
C LEU A 108 -11.41 -7.81 10.99
N PRO A 109 -12.35 -8.53 11.62
CA PRO A 109 -13.72 -8.07 11.85
C PRO A 109 -13.83 -7.05 12.99
N ALA A 110 -13.13 -5.91 12.86
CA ALA A 110 -13.12 -4.83 13.84
C ALA A 110 -13.63 -3.51 13.23
N LEU A 111 -14.22 -2.65 14.06
CA LEU A 111 -14.74 -1.35 13.62
C LEU A 111 -13.62 -0.41 13.15
N THR A 112 -13.91 0.44 12.16
CA THR A 112 -12.99 1.47 11.66
C THR A 112 -12.38 2.29 12.80
N GLN A 113 -11.12 2.70 12.65
CA GLN A 113 -10.25 3.35 13.67
C GLN A 113 -9.56 2.41 14.66
N THR A 114 -9.75 1.09 14.55
CA THR A 114 -9.07 0.12 15.41
C THR A 114 -7.73 -0.35 14.83
N ALA A 115 -6.69 -0.41 15.67
CA ALA A 115 -5.35 -0.86 15.31
C ALA A 115 -4.60 -1.40 16.55
N LEU A 116 -3.55 -2.21 16.31
CA LEU A 116 -2.63 -2.70 17.33
C LEU A 116 -1.20 -2.27 17.00
N LEU A 117 -0.44 -1.92 18.04
CA LEU A 117 1.01 -1.80 17.99
C LEU A 117 1.61 -2.98 18.73
N HIS A 118 2.30 -3.85 18.01
CA HIS A 118 3.03 -4.99 18.54
C HIS A 118 4.47 -4.60 18.81
N GLY A 119 5.02 -5.10 19.91
CA GLY A 119 6.43 -4.95 20.24
C GLY A 119 7.04 -6.27 20.71
N LYS A 120 8.32 -6.46 20.41
CA LYS A 120 9.05 -7.67 20.79
C LYS A 120 9.32 -7.68 22.30
N ALA A 121 8.97 -8.78 22.98
CA ALA A 121 9.31 -8.96 24.39
C ALA A 121 10.83 -8.98 24.58
N GLY A 122 11.35 -8.13 25.47
CA GLY A 122 12.80 -7.94 25.62
C GLY A 122 13.49 -7.36 24.38
N GLY A 123 12.74 -6.70 23.48
CA GLY A 123 13.28 -6.07 22.28
C GLY A 123 14.13 -4.82 22.56
N ARG A 124 14.74 -4.26 21.51
CA ARG A 124 15.61 -3.08 21.61
C ARG A 124 14.91 -1.84 22.14
N ILE A 125 13.59 -1.75 21.94
CA ILE A 125 12.78 -0.60 22.34
C ILE A 125 12.05 -0.96 23.65
N PRO A 126 12.36 -0.27 24.77
CA PRO A 126 11.73 -0.53 26.05
C PRO A 126 10.22 -0.28 26.05
N ARG A 127 9.48 -1.14 26.77
CA ARG A 127 8.02 -1.07 26.86
C ARG A 127 7.51 0.26 27.42
N ASP A 128 8.15 0.78 28.46
CA ASP A 128 7.81 2.06 29.09
C ASP A 128 7.94 3.24 28.12
N ARG A 129 8.94 3.21 27.23
CA ARG A 129 9.09 4.20 26.16
C ARG A 129 7.95 4.11 25.15
N ILE A 130 7.54 2.90 24.77
CA ILE A 130 6.41 2.68 23.85
C ILE A 130 5.12 3.22 24.47
N GLU A 131 4.80 2.82 25.70
CA GLU A 131 3.58 3.23 26.41
C GLU A 131 3.52 4.76 26.55
N LYS A 132 4.63 5.39 26.94
CA LYS A 132 4.74 6.86 27.04
C LYS A 132 4.52 7.56 25.71
N THR A 133 5.05 7.02 24.60
CA THR A 133 4.88 7.64 23.28
C THR A 133 3.46 7.48 22.77
N VAL A 134 2.87 6.29 22.94
CA VAL A 134 1.49 6.02 22.54
C VAL A 134 0.50 6.92 23.30
N SER A 135 0.74 7.18 24.60
CA SER A 135 -0.12 8.06 25.39
C SER A 135 -0.12 9.53 24.93
N MET A 136 0.86 9.97 24.14
CA MET A 136 0.88 11.34 23.60
C MET A 136 -0.10 11.56 22.44
N VAL A 137 -0.52 10.49 21.76
CA VAL A 137 -1.38 10.55 20.56
C VAL A 137 -2.75 9.92 20.77
N GLN A 138 -2.90 9.12 21.82
CA GLN A 138 -4.19 8.55 22.21
C GLN A 138 -5.01 9.53 23.05
N THR A 139 -6.33 9.45 22.93
CA THR A 139 -7.27 10.14 23.82
C THR A 139 -7.22 9.53 25.22
N THR A 140 -7.35 10.36 26.26
CA THR A 140 -7.54 9.90 27.65
C THR A 140 -8.91 9.26 27.88
N SER A 141 -9.83 9.40 26.93
CA SER A 141 -11.20 8.86 26.97
C SER A 141 -11.45 7.97 25.74
N PRO A 142 -10.89 6.75 25.70
CA PRO A 142 -11.06 5.86 24.56
C PRO A 142 -12.50 5.39 24.41
N SER A 143 -12.92 5.10 23.17
CA SER A 143 -14.22 4.50 22.91
C SER A 143 -14.22 3.04 23.36
N TYR A 144 -15.02 2.73 24.39
CA TYR A 144 -15.19 1.37 24.90
C TYR A 144 -15.81 0.43 23.87
N ILE A 145 -16.60 0.97 22.93
CA ILE A 145 -17.16 0.20 21.80
C ILE A 145 -16.04 -0.26 20.86
N LEU A 146 -15.08 0.63 20.55
CA LEU A 146 -13.93 0.26 19.72
C LEU A 146 -13.04 -0.75 20.44
N MET A 147 -12.79 -0.57 21.74
CA MET A 147 -12.01 -1.53 22.53
C MET A 147 -12.68 -2.90 22.60
N ALA A 148 -14.01 -2.95 22.82
CA ALA A 148 -14.77 -4.20 22.81
C ALA A 148 -14.76 -4.87 21.42
N SER A 149 -14.89 -4.08 20.34
CA SER A 149 -14.79 -4.59 18.98
C SER A 149 -13.44 -5.22 18.69
N MET A 150 -12.34 -4.62 19.16
CA MET A 150 -10.99 -5.19 19.03
C MET A 150 -10.86 -6.50 19.80
N ASP A 151 -11.38 -6.57 21.02
CA ASP A 151 -11.27 -7.77 21.84
C ASP A 151 -12.11 -8.93 21.28
N ILE A 152 -13.32 -8.65 20.80
CA ILE A 152 -14.18 -9.63 20.10
C ILE A 152 -13.50 -10.13 18.82
N ALA A 153 -12.94 -9.23 18.01
CA ALA A 153 -12.22 -9.60 16.79
C ALA A 153 -11.02 -10.50 17.13
N ARG A 154 -10.24 -10.15 18.16
CA ARG A 154 -9.12 -10.97 18.62
C ARG A 154 -9.57 -12.35 19.07
N ASP A 155 -10.60 -12.44 19.93
CA ASP A 155 -11.12 -13.72 20.45
C ASP A 155 -11.64 -14.63 19.32
N MET A 156 -12.39 -14.06 18.38
CA MET A 156 -12.88 -14.78 17.21
C MET A 156 -11.73 -15.33 16.37
N MET A 157 -10.74 -14.49 16.07
CA MET A 157 -9.62 -14.88 15.22
C MET A 157 -8.68 -15.87 15.91
N GLU A 158 -8.50 -15.77 17.24
CA GLU A 158 -7.77 -16.73 18.06
C GLU A 158 -8.42 -18.12 18.03
N LYS A 159 -9.76 -18.19 18.13
CA LYS A 159 -10.50 -19.46 18.18
C LYS A 159 -10.74 -20.09 16.81
N GLN A 160 -11.03 -19.27 15.79
CA GLN A 160 -11.58 -19.74 14.51
C GLN A 160 -10.80 -19.24 13.29
N GLY A 161 -9.83 -18.34 13.46
CA GLY A 161 -9.16 -17.66 12.35
C GLY A 161 -8.57 -18.61 11.30
N ARG A 162 -7.95 -19.72 11.75
CA ARG A 162 -7.37 -20.72 10.85
C ARG A 162 -8.40 -21.39 9.95
N GLU A 163 -9.51 -21.84 10.52
CA GLU A 163 -10.60 -22.47 9.77
C GLU A 163 -11.28 -21.49 8.81
N LEU A 164 -11.51 -20.26 9.28
CA LEU A 164 -12.10 -19.19 8.48
C LEU A 164 -11.27 -18.87 7.23
N TYR A 165 -9.95 -18.72 7.37
CA TYR A 165 -9.07 -18.44 6.23
C TYR A 165 -8.80 -19.67 5.36
N GLU A 166 -8.84 -20.88 5.92
CA GLU A 166 -8.76 -22.13 5.14
C GLU A 166 -9.95 -22.22 4.17
N ARG A 167 -11.17 -21.98 4.68
CA ARG A 167 -12.38 -21.91 3.84
C ARG A 167 -12.27 -20.83 2.77
N LEU A 168 -11.81 -19.63 3.13
CA LEU A 168 -11.60 -18.54 2.17
C LEU A 168 -10.60 -18.93 1.08
N SER A 169 -9.48 -19.57 1.45
CA SER A 169 -8.48 -20.04 0.48
C SER A 169 -9.09 -21.00 -0.52
N GLN A 170 -9.95 -21.93 -0.08
CA GLN A 170 -10.60 -22.90 -0.97
C GLN A 170 -11.56 -22.23 -1.95
N ILE A 171 -12.33 -21.23 -1.49
CA ILE A 171 -13.22 -20.44 -2.35
C ILE A 171 -12.40 -19.67 -3.41
N ILE A 172 -11.30 -19.03 -2.99
CA ILE A 172 -10.42 -18.29 -3.91
C ILE A 172 -9.73 -19.22 -4.91
N ASP A 173 -9.30 -20.41 -4.49
CA ASP A 173 -8.69 -21.40 -5.38
C ASP A 173 -9.69 -21.88 -6.47
N ASP A 174 -10.97 -22.03 -6.12
CA ASP A 174 -12.03 -22.32 -7.09
C ASP A 174 -12.32 -21.14 -8.03
N PHE A 175 -12.39 -19.93 -7.50
CA PHE A 175 -12.54 -18.70 -8.29
C PHE A 175 -11.40 -18.51 -9.28
N ASP A 176 -10.14 -18.65 -8.85
CA ASP A 176 -8.96 -18.49 -9.70
C ASP A 176 -8.96 -19.51 -10.86
N ARG A 177 -9.39 -20.75 -10.60
CA ARG A 177 -9.57 -21.79 -11.65
C ARG A 177 -10.61 -21.38 -12.69
N LYS A 178 -11.78 -20.90 -12.26
CA LYS A 178 -12.86 -20.47 -13.15
C LYS A 178 -12.47 -19.21 -13.93
N LEU A 179 -11.83 -18.24 -13.27
CA LEU A 179 -11.40 -16.97 -13.88
C LEU A 179 -10.50 -17.20 -15.11
N CYS A 180 -9.51 -18.10 -14.98
CA CYS A 180 -8.55 -18.41 -16.05
C CYS A 180 -9.19 -19.06 -17.28
N GLY A 181 -10.28 -19.82 -17.11
CA GLY A 181 -10.95 -20.52 -18.20
C GLY A 181 -12.08 -19.73 -18.86
N GLU A 182 -12.64 -18.75 -18.15
CA GLU A 182 -13.97 -18.22 -18.48
C GLU A 182 -13.96 -16.70 -18.75
N THR A 183 -12.85 -16.01 -18.54
CA THR A 183 -12.76 -14.55 -18.70
C THR A 183 -11.50 -14.12 -19.44
N ALA A 184 -11.50 -12.89 -19.95
CA ALA A 184 -10.29 -12.23 -20.45
C ALA A 184 -9.53 -11.47 -19.35
N VAL A 185 -10.07 -11.42 -18.13
CA VAL A 185 -9.44 -10.76 -16.98
C VAL A 185 -8.44 -11.71 -16.33
N ARG A 186 -7.24 -11.22 -16.00
CA ARG A 186 -6.20 -12.05 -15.38
C ARG A 186 -6.01 -11.73 -13.91
N ARG A 187 -5.74 -12.76 -13.12
CA ARG A 187 -5.26 -12.61 -11.75
C ARG A 187 -3.79 -12.19 -11.76
N TYR A 188 -3.46 -11.05 -11.15
CA TYR A 188 -2.06 -10.71 -10.88
C TYR A 188 -1.56 -11.43 -9.62
N LYS A 189 -0.37 -12.04 -9.71
CA LYS A 189 0.41 -12.61 -8.61
C LYS A 189 1.89 -12.30 -8.88
N CYS A 190 2.61 -11.78 -7.89
CA CYS A 190 4.04 -11.55 -8.02
C CYS A 190 4.76 -12.90 -8.01
N VAL A 191 5.55 -13.19 -9.05
CA VAL A 191 6.31 -14.45 -9.19
C VAL A 191 7.80 -14.27 -8.85
N ARG A 192 8.20 -13.06 -8.45
CA ARG A 192 9.60 -12.73 -8.17
C ARG A 192 10.06 -13.36 -6.85
N GLU A 193 11.26 -13.92 -6.85
CA GLU A 193 11.90 -14.43 -5.63
C GLU A 193 12.06 -13.31 -4.59
N GLY A 194 11.91 -13.66 -3.32
CA GLY A 194 12.00 -12.71 -2.21
C GLY A 194 10.67 -12.00 -1.90
N PHE A 195 9.60 -12.29 -2.63
CA PHE A 195 8.27 -11.76 -2.37
C PHE A 195 7.26 -12.89 -2.09
N GLU A 196 6.26 -12.55 -1.28
CA GLU A 196 5.11 -13.37 -0.90
C GLU A 196 3.83 -12.67 -1.37
N ASN A 197 2.75 -13.43 -1.57
CA ASN A 197 1.47 -12.88 -2.01
C ASN A 197 0.40 -13.17 -0.97
N ASP A 198 -0.31 -12.13 -0.54
CA ASP A 198 -1.57 -12.27 0.17
C ASP A 198 -2.65 -12.77 -0.81
N PHE A 199 -3.03 -14.04 -0.68
CA PHE A 199 -4.01 -14.65 -1.56
C PHE A 199 -5.39 -13.97 -1.48
N SER A 200 -5.70 -13.34 -0.34
CA SER A 200 -6.98 -12.64 -0.11
C SER A 200 -7.03 -11.27 -0.80
N ARG A 201 -5.90 -10.75 -1.29
CA ARG A 201 -5.86 -9.54 -2.10
C ARG A 201 -6.11 -9.86 -3.57
N ILE A 202 -7.35 -9.69 -4.04
CA ILE A 202 -7.76 -10.01 -5.42
C ILE A 202 -7.46 -8.84 -6.37
N VAL A 203 -6.25 -8.85 -6.92
CA VAL A 203 -5.78 -7.97 -8.01
C VAL A 203 -6.15 -8.58 -9.36
N LEU A 204 -7.02 -7.89 -10.08
CA LEU A 204 -7.55 -8.26 -11.39
C LEU A 204 -7.04 -7.30 -12.45
N ASN A 205 -6.38 -7.82 -13.47
CA ASN A 205 -5.83 -7.07 -14.59
C ASN A 205 -6.77 -7.14 -15.80
N PHE A 206 -7.13 -5.96 -16.33
CA PHE A 206 -8.10 -5.74 -17.40
C PHE A 206 -7.45 -5.39 -18.75
N GLU A 207 -6.13 -5.53 -18.87
CA GLU A 207 -5.41 -5.13 -20.09
C GLU A 207 -5.97 -5.80 -21.36
N ASP A 208 -6.33 -7.09 -21.27
CA ASP A 208 -6.88 -7.85 -22.40
C ASP A 208 -8.36 -7.56 -22.71
N THR A 209 -9.07 -6.84 -21.83
CA THR A 209 -10.43 -6.35 -22.12
C THR A 209 -10.41 -4.97 -22.75
N GLY A 210 -9.25 -4.33 -22.94
CA GLY A 210 -9.15 -2.96 -23.46
C GLY A 210 -9.75 -1.89 -22.54
N LEU A 211 -10.15 -2.26 -21.31
CA LEU A 211 -10.64 -1.33 -20.30
C LEU A 211 -9.47 -0.83 -19.46
N THR A 212 -9.52 0.43 -19.04
CA THR A 212 -8.69 0.86 -17.92
C THR A 212 -9.23 0.26 -16.62
N GLY A 213 -8.38 0.07 -15.62
CA GLY A 213 -8.83 -0.37 -14.30
C GLY A 213 -9.87 0.59 -13.70
N PHE A 214 -9.68 1.90 -13.85
CA PHE A 214 -10.68 2.91 -13.46
C PHE A 214 -12.05 2.67 -14.11
N LYS A 215 -12.11 2.39 -15.42
CA LYS A 215 -13.38 2.16 -16.11
C LYS A 215 -14.00 0.82 -15.71
N ALA A 216 -13.18 -0.20 -15.53
CA ALA A 216 -13.63 -1.50 -15.04
C ALA A 216 -14.24 -1.40 -13.63
N GLU A 217 -13.60 -0.65 -12.73
CA GLU A 217 -14.11 -0.38 -11.38
C GLU A 217 -15.45 0.34 -11.42
N GLU A 218 -15.57 1.42 -12.23
CA GLU A 218 -16.82 2.16 -12.39
C GLU A 218 -17.97 1.23 -12.81
N ILE A 219 -17.72 0.37 -13.81
CA ILE A 219 -18.69 -0.62 -14.31
C ILE A 219 -19.05 -1.63 -13.23
N LEU A 220 -18.06 -2.21 -12.54
CA LEU A 220 -18.27 -3.18 -11.45
C LEU A 220 -19.13 -2.58 -10.34
N ARG A 221 -18.85 -1.33 -9.96
CA ARG A 221 -19.59 -0.61 -8.92
C ARG A 221 -21.01 -0.26 -9.34
N GLU A 222 -21.19 0.35 -10.50
CA GLU A 222 -22.47 0.92 -10.90
C GLU A 222 -23.45 -0.11 -11.47
N ARG A 223 -22.95 -1.11 -12.22
CA ARG A 223 -23.82 -2.13 -12.85
C ARG A 223 -23.99 -3.37 -11.98
N PHE A 224 -22.97 -3.73 -11.19
CA PHE A 224 -22.97 -4.99 -10.44
C PHE A 224 -22.95 -4.79 -8.92
N GLY A 225 -22.78 -3.56 -8.43
CA GLY A 225 -22.69 -3.28 -6.99
C GLY A 225 -21.47 -3.95 -6.34
N ILE A 226 -20.37 -4.09 -7.08
CA ILE A 226 -19.10 -4.63 -6.59
C ILE A 226 -18.16 -3.44 -6.38
N VAL A 227 -17.88 -3.13 -5.12
CA VAL A 227 -17.03 -2.00 -4.74
C VAL A 227 -15.59 -2.50 -4.59
N ALA A 228 -14.67 -1.87 -5.31
CA ALA A 228 -13.26 -2.16 -5.19
C ALA A 228 -12.59 -1.33 -4.07
N GLU A 229 -11.45 -1.83 -3.58
CA GLU A 229 -10.59 -1.07 -2.67
C GLU A 229 -9.92 0.09 -3.44
N MET A 230 -9.38 -0.22 -4.62
CA MET A 230 -8.80 0.77 -5.51
C MET A 230 -8.75 0.23 -6.94
N ALA A 231 -8.53 1.12 -7.88
CA ALA A 231 -8.24 0.78 -9.26
C ALA A 231 -7.17 1.71 -9.82
N ASP A 232 -6.28 1.16 -10.64
CA ASP A 232 -5.27 1.90 -11.39
C ASP A 232 -5.55 1.84 -12.90
N PHE A 233 -4.53 2.12 -13.72
CA PHE A 233 -4.65 2.12 -15.17
C PHE A 233 -5.03 0.76 -15.77
N PHE A 234 -4.62 -0.34 -15.16
CA PHE A 234 -4.85 -1.69 -15.69
C PHE A 234 -5.46 -2.66 -14.69
N ASN A 235 -5.43 -2.33 -13.40
CA ASN A 235 -5.79 -3.24 -12.33
C ASN A 235 -6.95 -2.72 -11.49
N VAL A 236 -7.78 -3.63 -11.01
CA VAL A 236 -8.73 -3.42 -9.92
C VAL A 236 -8.30 -4.29 -8.76
N VAL A 237 -8.26 -3.72 -7.56
CA VAL A 237 -7.88 -4.41 -6.33
C VAL A 237 -9.10 -4.58 -5.44
N LEU A 238 -9.42 -5.83 -5.10
CA LEU A 238 -10.45 -6.20 -4.14
C LEU A 238 -9.80 -6.83 -2.91
N ILE A 239 -10.47 -6.71 -1.76
CA ILE A 239 -10.05 -7.36 -0.52
C ILE A 239 -11.09 -8.42 -0.18
N ALA A 240 -10.71 -9.68 -0.31
CA ALA A 240 -11.52 -10.79 0.16
C ALA A 240 -11.31 -10.99 1.67
N THR A 241 -12.38 -11.32 2.37
CA THR A 241 -12.36 -11.60 3.81
C THR A 241 -13.02 -12.95 4.06
N PRO A 242 -12.77 -13.61 5.21
CA PRO A 242 -13.38 -14.91 5.49
C PRO A 242 -14.90 -14.92 5.63
N PHE A 243 -15.52 -13.74 5.57
CA PHE A 243 -16.96 -13.51 5.64
C PHE A 243 -17.63 -13.47 4.28
N HIS A 244 -16.86 -13.45 3.19
CA HIS A 244 -17.39 -13.63 1.84
C HIS A 244 -17.79 -15.10 1.63
N THR A 245 -18.85 -15.31 0.87
CA THR A 245 -19.38 -16.63 0.53
C THR A 245 -19.06 -17.01 -0.92
N PRO A 246 -19.21 -18.28 -1.32
CA PRO A 246 -19.06 -18.68 -2.72
C PRO A 246 -19.93 -17.86 -3.68
N GLU A 247 -21.13 -17.47 -3.26
CA GLU A 247 -22.06 -16.67 -4.06
C GLU A 247 -21.51 -15.26 -4.37
N ASP A 248 -20.75 -14.65 -3.46
CA ASP A 248 -20.08 -13.37 -3.72
C ASP A 248 -19.04 -13.49 -4.85
N PHE A 249 -18.29 -14.60 -4.86
CA PHE A 249 -17.30 -14.90 -5.90
C PHE A 249 -17.96 -15.29 -7.23
N ASP A 250 -19.08 -16.01 -7.21
CA ASP A 250 -19.86 -16.31 -8.41
C ASP A 250 -20.46 -15.03 -9.01
N LYS A 251 -20.92 -14.08 -8.18
CA LYS A 251 -21.36 -12.75 -8.62
C LYS A 251 -20.22 -11.97 -9.28
N LEU A 252 -19.04 -11.95 -8.66
CA LEU A 252 -17.84 -11.33 -9.23
C LEU A 252 -17.48 -11.97 -10.57
N LEU A 253 -17.40 -13.29 -10.64
CA LEU A 253 -17.08 -14.02 -11.86
C LEU A 253 -18.09 -13.74 -12.97
N SER A 254 -19.39 -13.70 -12.66
CA SER A 254 -20.44 -13.36 -13.62
C SER A 254 -20.26 -11.94 -14.18
N ALA A 255 -19.90 -10.97 -13.34
CA ALA A 255 -19.60 -9.62 -13.80
C ALA A 255 -18.39 -9.61 -14.76
N LEU A 256 -17.29 -10.26 -14.37
CA LEU A 256 -16.07 -10.32 -15.18
C LEU A 256 -16.27 -11.04 -16.52
N LYS A 257 -17.12 -12.07 -16.57
CA LYS A 257 -17.57 -12.70 -17.82
C LYS A 257 -18.29 -11.72 -18.73
N THR A 258 -19.25 -10.98 -18.19
CA THR A 258 -19.99 -9.95 -18.96
C THR A 258 -19.05 -8.89 -19.52
N LEU A 259 -18.14 -8.35 -18.70
CA LEU A 259 -17.14 -7.39 -19.17
C LEU A 259 -16.24 -8.00 -20.25
N SER A 260 -15.84 -9.27 -20.08
CA SER A 260 -15.06 -9.98 -21.09
C SER A 260 -15.84 -10.16 -22.40
N LEU A 261 -17.15 -10.42 -22.38
CA LEU A 261 -17.94 -10.55 -23.60
C LEU A 261 -18.15 -9.20 -24.31
N GLU A 262 -18.39 -8.14 -23.54
CA GLU A 262 -18.71 -6.81 -24.06
C GLU A 262 -17.47 -6.08 -24.61
N TYR A 263 -16.29 -6.29 -24.04
CA TYR A 263 -15.09 -5.48 -24.32
C TYR A 263 -13.89 -6.28 -24.88
N ARG A 264 -13.99 -7.62 -24.99
CA ARG A 264 -12.89 -8.41 -25.59
C ARG A 264 -12.69 -8.06 -27.05
N GLY A 265 -11.44 -7.76 -27.41
CA GLY A 265 -11.04 -7.52 -28.80
C GLY A 265 -11.27 -6.09 -29.31
N THR A 266 -11.77 -5.17 -28.48
CA THR A 266 -11.66 -3.73 -28.80
C THR A 266 -10.20 -3.30 -28.62
N PRO A 267 -9.51 -2.80 -29.68
CA PRO A 267 -8.19 -2.20 -29.52
C PRO A 267 -8.37 -0.87 -28.79
N GLY A 268 -8.37 -0.92 -27.46
CA GLY A 268 -8.17 0.28 -26.66
C GLY A 268 -6.76 0.80 -26.94
N HIS A 269 -6.64 2.11 -27.13
CA HIS A 269 -5.33 2.78 -27.06
C HIS A 269 -4.73 2.38 -25.70
N LYS A 270 -3.69 1.53 -25.68
CA LYS A 270 -2.95 1.29 -24.44
C LYS A 270 -2.44 2.66 -24.01
N PRO A 271 -2.89 3.22 -22.87
CA PRO A 271 -2.34 4.47 -22.42
C PRO A 271 -0.84 4.22 -22.23
N SER A 272 0.01 4.99 -22.91
CA SER A 272 1.43 4.95 -22.56
C SER A 272 1.52 5.58 -21.18
N LEU A 273 1.59 4.75 -20.15
CA LEU A 273 1.88 5.25 -18.83
C LEU A 273 3.33 5.74 -18.85
N PRO A 274 3.58 6.96 -18.38
CA PRO A 274 4.95 7.34 -18.14
C PRO A 274 5.50 6.40 -17.06
N ALA A 275 6.75 5.97 -17.22
CA ALA A 275 7.43 5.21 -16.18
C ALA A 275 7.42 6.02 -14.88
N TRP A 276 7.33 5.32 -13.74
CA TRP A 276 7.52 5.96 -12.44
C TRP A 276 8.86 6.68 -12.43
N PRO A 277 8.96 7.93 -11.93
CA PRO A 277 10.24 8.62 -11.86
C PRO A 277 11.26 7.82 -11.04
N GLU A 278 12.34 7.33 -11.68
CA GLU A 278 13.39 6.52 -11.02
C GLU A 278 14.50 7.38 -10.38
N TYR A 279 14.20 8.63 -10.02
CA TYR A 279 15.15 9.51 -9.35
C TYR A 279 14.56 10.05 -8.06
N MET A 280 15.40 10.16 -7.03
CA MET A 280 15.01 10.87 -5.81
C MET A 280 14.99 12.36 -6.13
N PRO A 281 13.89 13.08 -5.83
CA PRO A 281 13.89 14.53 -5.86
C PRO A 281 15.01 15.10 -4.99
N GLU A 282 15.63 16.18 -5.45
CA GLU A 282 16.62 16.92 -4.67
C GLU A 282 15.94 17.57 -3.46
N ARG A 283 16.36 17.23 -2.24
CA ARG A 283 15.91 17.91 -1.03
C ARG A 283 16.65 19.23 -0.88
N VAL A 284 15.92 20.34 -0.98
CA VAL A 284 16.46 21.70 -0.87
C VAL A 284 16.37 22.20 0.58
N MET A 285 15.36 21.76 1.33
CA MET A 285 15.15 22.14 2.72
C MET A 285 14.43 21.05 3.53
N PRO A 286 14.50 21.09 4.88
CA PRO A 286 13.80 20.15 5.76
C PRO A 286 12.28 20.12 5.54
N ILE A 287 11.66 18.95 5.68
CA ILE A 287 10.21 18.76 5.44
C ILE A 287 9.39 19.66 6.37
N ARG A 288 9.80 19.76 7.64
CA ARG A 288 9.12 20.59 8.63
C ARG A 288 9.14 22.06 8.21
N GLU A 289 10.30 22.58 7.82
CA GLU A 289 10.44 23.98 7.41
C GLU A 289 9.58 24.26 6.17
N ALA A 290 9.61 23.38 5.17
CA ALA A 290 8.82 23.57 3.95
C ALA A 290 7.30 23.56 4.20
N LEU A 291 6.82 22.73 5.13
CA LEU A 291 5.40 22.67 5.45
C LEU A 291 4.87 23.95 6.12
N PHE A 292 5.73 24.65 6.88
CA PHE A 292 5.38 25.88 7.60
C PHE A 292 5.88 27.17 6.92
N ALA A 293 6.58 27.05 5.79
CA ALA A 293 7.00 28.20 5.00
C ALA A 293 5.80 28.94 4.38
N ASP A 294 6.01 30.20 4.00
CA ASP A 294 5.07 30.92 3.14
C ASP A 294 5.03 30.24 1.76
N LYS A 295 3.81 29.98 1.28
CA LYS A 295 3.57 29.25 0.03
C LYS A 295 2.76 30.10 -0.93
N ARG A 296 2.92 29.81 -2.21
CA ARG A 296 2.06 30.32 -3.28
C ARG A 296 1.61 29.20 -4.18
N LEU A 297 0.43 29.35 -4.76
CA LEU A 297 -0.07 28.45 -5.78
C LEU A 297 0.52 28.83 -7.14
N VAL A 298 1.04 27.84 -7.85
CA VAL A 298 1.46 27.98 -9.25
C VAL A 298 0.82 26.86 -10.08
N PRO A 299 0.55 27.10 -11.39
CA PRO A 299 0.17 26.01 -12.28
C PRO A 299 1.23 24.90 -12.27
N VAL A 300 0.82 23.64 -12.35
CA VAL A 300 1.76 22.50 -12.41
C VAL A 300 2.77 22.64 -13.56
N SER A 301 2.35 23.23 -14.68
CA SER A 301 3.22 23.53 -15.82
C SER A 301 4.37 24.50 -15.51
N GLU A 302 4.26 25.30 -14.45
CA GLU A 302 5.26 26.29 -14.01
C GLU A 302 5.99 25.86 -12.72
N ALA A 303 5.67 24.67 -12.19
CA ALA A 303 6.24 24.16 -10.95
C ALA A 303 7.69 23.66 -11.12
N ALA A 304 8.11 23.36 -12.35
CA ALA A 304 9.46 22.86 -12.62
C ALA A 304 10.55 23.83 -12.10
N GLY A 305 11.48 23.28 -11.32
CA GLY A 305 12.57 24.00 -10.66
C GLY A 305 12.20 24.65 -9.32
N ARG A 306 10.94 24.65 -8.90
CA ARG A 306 10.48 25.19 -7.61
C ARG A 306 10.61 24.18 -6.49
N THR A 307 10.66 24.67 -5.25
CA THR A 307 10.57 23.82 -4.05
C THR A 307 9.10 23.57 -3.72
N SER A 308 8.71 22.31 -3.58
CA SER A 308 7.35 21.93 -3.23
C SER A 308 7.01 22.35 -1.79
N GLY A 309 5.87 23.01 -1.59
CA GLY A 309 5.31 23.29 -0.26
C GLY A 309 4.33 22.21 0.22
N ALA A 310 4.03 21.24 -0.64
CA ALA A 310 3.05 20.18 -0.42
C ALA A 310 3.61 18.80 -0.79
N TYR A 311 2.99 17.75 -0.26
CA TYR A 311 3.23 16.39 -0.74
C TYR A 311 2.51 16.21 -2.07
N LEU A 312 3.22 15.68 -3.07
CA LEU A 312 2.63 15.28 -4.35
C LEU A 312 2.53 13.76 -4.36
N ILE A 313 1.31 13.25 -4.24
CA ILE A 313 1.05 11.81 -4.06
C ILE A 313 0.01 11.36 -5.09
N PRO A 314 0.40 10.70 -6.18
CA PRO A 314 -0.56 10.09 -7.10
C PRO A 314 -1.30 8.94 -6.41
N TYR A 315 -2.61 8.91 -6.56
CA TYR A 315 -3.47 7.87 -6.02
C TYR A 315 -4.31 7.21 -7.12
N PRO A 316 -4.18 5.89 -7.31
CA PRO A 316 -3.20 4.98 -6.68
C PRO A 316 -1.77 5.17 -7.23
N PRO A 317 -0.71 4.62 -6.59
CA PRO A 317 -0.72 3.74 -5.40
C PRO A 317 -0.68 4.49 -4.06
N GLY A 318 -0.71 5.82 -4.05
CA GLY A 318 -0.59 6.59 -2.81
C GLY A 318 0.84 6.71 -2.28
N ILE A 319 1.84 6.57 -3.16
CA ILE A 319 3.26 6.74 -2.82
C ILE A 319 3.70 8.16 -3.22
N PRO A 320 4.29 8.96 -2.31
CA PRO A 320 4.76 10.29 -2.65
C PRO A 320 5.82 10.27 -3.75
N ILE A 321 5.66 11.11 -4.76
CA ILE A 321 6.69 11.37 -5.79
C ILE A 321 7.48 12.64 -5.48
N VAL A 322 6.94 13.53 -4.63
CA VAL A 322 7.61 14.71 -4.08
C VAL A 322 7.11 14.95 -2.66
N CYS A 323 8.02 15.17 -1.73
CA CYS A 323 7.73 15.66 -0.38
C CYS A 323 7.92 17.19 -0.29
N PRO A 324 7.27 17.87 0.68
CA PRO A 324 7.57 19.26 0.96
C PRO A 324 9.08 19.48 1.20
N GLY A 325 9.64 20.53 0.60
CA GLY A 325 11.06 20.85 0.69
C GLY A 325 11.93 20.21 -0.40
N GLU A 326 11.34 19.34 -1.21
CA GLU A 326 11.99 18.78 -2.39
C GLU A 326 11.69 19.61 -3.64
N LYS A 327 12.64 19.60 -4.58
CA LYS A 327 12.54 20.31 -5.85
C LYS A 327 11.67 19.53 -6.83
N ILE A 328 10.67 20.20 -7.40
CA ILE A 328 9.85 19.64 -8.48
C ILE A 328 10.66 19.72 -9.77
N SER A 329 11.05 18.59 -10.35
CA SER A 329 11.75 18.57 -11.63
C SER A 329 10.76 18.77 -12.81
N ALA A 330 11.29 19.08 -13.99
CA ALA A 330 10.48 19.12 -15.21
C ALA A 330 9.84 17.76 -15.53
N ASP A 331 10.53 16.67 -15.23
CA ASP A 331 10.06 15.30 -15.48
C ASP A 331 8.91 14.96 -14.53
N THR A 332 9.01 15.32 -13.25
CA THR A 332 7.94 15.17 -12.26
C THR A 332 6.71 15.97 -12.68
N ALA A 333 6.88 17.24 -13.06
CA ALA A 333 5.75 18.08 -13.48
C ALA A 333 5.03 17.51 -14.71
N ARG A 334 5.79 17.00 -15.70
CA ARG A 334 5.22 16.31 -16.87
C ARG A 334 4.49 15.01 -16.48
N TYR A 335 5.09 14.22 -15.60
CA TYR A 335 4.50 12.98 -15.08
C TYR A 335 3.14 13.24 -14.44
N ILE A 336 3.08 14.20 -13.51
CA ILE A 336 1.87 14.63 -12.83
C ILE A 336 0.79 15.09 -13.82
N SER A 337 1.16 15.96 -14.76
CA SER A 337 0.21 16.47 -15.76
C SER A 337 -0.37 15.35 -16.63
N LEU A 338 0.39 14.28 -16.88
CA LEU A 338 -0.09 13.12 -17.62
C LEU A 338 -1.05 12.27 -16.77
N LEU A 339 -0.77 12.10 -15.47
CA LEU A 339 -1.66 11.41 -14.55
C LEU A 339 -3.03 12.12 -14.43
N GLU A 340 -3.04 13.44 -14.24
CA GLU A 340 -4.30 14.22 -14.16
C GLU A 340 -5.13 14.10 -15.45
N LYS A 341 -4.48 14.15 -16.63
CA LYS A 341 -5.14 13.97 -17.92
C LYS A 341 -5.80 12.59 -18.09
N GLN A 342 -5.29 11.57 -17.40
CA GLN A 342 -5.82 10.22 -17.45
C GLN A 342 -6.80 9.93 -16.29
N GLY A 343 -7.18 10.96 -15.51
CA GLY A 343 -8.17 10.85 -14.44
C GLY A 343 -7.61 10.35 -13.10
N CYS A 344 -6.28 10.20 -12.97
CA CYS A 344 -5.66 9.88 -11.69
C CYS A 344 -5.66 11.13 -10.80
N GLN A 345 -6.09 10.95 -9.55
CA GLN A 345 -6.05 12.02 -8.55
C GLN A 345 -4.65 12.13 -7.95
N VAL A 346 -4.15 13.35 -7.82
CA VAL A 346 -2.87 13.62 -7.18
C VAL A 346 -3.11 14.48 -5.95
N HIS A 347 -2.85 13.92 -4.76
CA HIS A 347 -2.89 14.70 -3.53
C HIS A 347 -1.83 15.80 -3.58
N GLY A 348 -2.16 16.98 -3.04
CA GLY A 348 -1.32 18.17 -3.11
C GLY A 348 -1.53 19.02 -4.37
N ILE A 349 -2.42 18.60 -5.26
CA ILE A 349 -2.81 19.36 -6.45
C ILE A 349 -4.30 19.67 -6.38
N SER A 350 -4.64 20.93 -6.64
CA SER A 350 -6.02 21.39 -6.67
C SER A 350 -6.25 22.21 -7.93
N ASN A 351 -7.15 21.75 -8.81
CA ASN A 351 -7.49 22.39 -10.08
C ASN A 351 -6.27 22.67 -10.98
N GLY A 352 -5.27 21.78 -10.99
CA GLY A 352 -4.04 21.93 -11.77
C GLY A 352 -3.01 22.91 -11.17
N TYR A 353 -3.19 23.31 -9.90
CA TYR A 353 -2.25 24.15 -9.15
C TYR A 353 -1.61 23.38 -8.00
N VAL A 354 -0.36 23.71 -7.71
CA VAL A 354 0.46 23.15 -6.63
C VAL A 354 1.03 24.26 -5.75
N GLU A 355 1.09 24.01 -4.44
CA GLU A 355 1.76 24.90 -3.49
C GLU A 355 3.28 24.78 -3.62
N VAL A 356 3.95 25.89 -3.87
CA VAL A 356 5.41 26.01 -3.93
C VAL A 356 5.92 27.13 -3.03
N ILE A 357 7.20 27.05 -2.68
CA ILE A 357 7.94 28.07 -1.93
C ILE A 357 8.72 28.94 -2.94
#